data_AF-A0A426TZF9-F1
#
_entry.id   AF-A0A426TZF9-F1
#
_cell.length_a   1.000
_cell.length_b   1.000
_cell.length_c   1.000
_cell.angle_alpha   90.00
_cell.angle_beta   90.00
_cell.angle_gamma   90.00
#
_symmetry.space_group_name_H-M   'P 1'
#
loop_
_entity.id
_entity.type
_entity.pdbx_description
1 polymer ?
#
loop_
_entity_poly.entity_id
_entity_poly.type
_entity_poly.pdbx_seq_one_letter_code
_entity_poly.pdbx_strand_id
1 'polypeptide(L)'
;MVFILGVLIALGSAGLFGALGLLTLWGGIVTLRTELPRDYLRTQASGATRFTTLTLVGVPLVLTALFGIIIALRFLQVAFGMA
;
A
#
# COMPACT_ATOMS: atom_id res chain seq x y z
N MET A 1 -7.96 -29.29 -13.58
CA MET A 1 -7.70 -29.22 -12.12
C MET A 1 -6.65 -28.18 -11.75
N VAL A 2 -5.47 -28.16 -12.40
CA VAL A 2 -4.38 -27.20 -12.07
C VAL A 2 -4.81 -25.72 -12.21
N PHE A 3 -5.62 -25.38 -13.22
CA PHE A 3 -6.14 -24.03 -13.41
C PHE A 3 -6.98 -23.51 -12.23
N ILE A 4 -7.94 -24.32 -11.75
CA ILE A 4 -8.81 -23.96 -10.62
C ILE A 4 -7.99 -23.74 -9.35
N LEU A 5 -6.99 -24.60 -9.13
CA LEU A 5 -6.08 -24.47 -7.99
C LEU A 5 -5.26 -23.16 -8.07
N GLY A 6 -4.77 -22.82 -9.26
CA GLY A 6 -4.04 -21.57 -9.50
C GLY A 6 -4.90 -20.33 -9.26
N VAL A 7 -6.17 -20.35 -9.68
CA VAL A 7 -7.12 -19.24 -9.43
C VAL A 7 -7.40 -19.07 -7.94
N LEU A 8 -7.59 -20.17 -7.20
CA LEU A 8 -7.82 -20.13 -5.75
C LEU A 8 -6.60 -19.58 -4.99
N ILE A 9 -5.39 -19.99 -5.38
CA ILE A 9 -4.14 -19.46 -4.80
C ILE A 9 -4.01 -17.97 -5.12
N ALA A 10 -4.28 -17.54 -6.35
CA ALA A 10 -4.20 -16.15 -6.75
C ALA A 10 -5.18 -15.27 -5.94
N LEU A 11 -6.43 -15.72 -5.79
CA LEU A 11 -7.44 -15.03 -4.97
C LEU A 11 -7.04 -14.96 -3.49
N GLY A 12 -6.56 -16.07 -2.92
CA GLY A 12 -6.09 -16.11 -1.53
C GLY A 12 -4.89 -15.18 -1.30
N SER A 13 -3.95 -15.16 -2.24
CA SER A 13 -2.78 -14.28 -2.22
C SER A 13 -3.20 -12.81 -2.29
N ALA A 14 -4.12 -12.46 -3.20
CA ALA A 14 -4.61 -11.10 -3.35
C ALA A 14 -5.31 -10.60 -2.07
N GLY A 15 -6.11 -11.45 -1.42
CA GLY A 15 -6.73 -11.13 -0.13
C GLY A 15 -5.70 -10.88 0.98
N LEU A 16 -4.70 -11.75 1.11
CA LEU A 16 -3.64 -11.62 2.12
C LEU A 16 -2.78 -10.37 1.88
N PHE A 17 -2.34 -10.12 0.65
CA PHE A 17 -1.57 -8.92 0.31
C PHE A 17 -2.38 -7.64 0.44
N GLY A 18 -3.67 -7.66 0.10
CA GLY A 18 -4.57 -6.53 0.33
C GLY A 18 -4.72 -6.21 1.82
N ALA A 19 -4.92 -7.23 2.66
CA ALA A 19 -5.01 -7.06 4.11
C ALA A 19 -3.69 -6.54 4.72
N LEU A 20 -2.55 -7.08 4.30
CA LEU A 20 -1.23 -6.60 4.71
C LEU A 20 -1.02 -5.14 4.29
N GLY A 21 -1.36 -4.78 3.05
CA GLY A 21 -1.26 -3.41 2.56
C GLY A 21 -2.12 -2.43 3.37
N LEU A 22 -3.35 -2.80 3.73
CA LEU A 22 -4.22 -2.01 4.60
C LEU A 22 -3.64 -1.86 6.01
N LEU A 23 -3.08 -2.93 6.58
CA LEU A 23 -2.41 -2.88 7.88
C LEU A 23 -1.16 -1.99 7.84
N THR A 24 -0.39 -2.01 6.76
CA THR A 24 0.76 -1.12 6.56
C THR A 24 0.33 0.34 6.44
N LEU A 25 -0.73 0.62 5.68
CA LEU A 25 -1.31 1.97 5.57
C LEU A 25 -1.83 2.46 6.93
N TRP A 26 -2.55 1.59 7.66
CA TRP A 26 -3.06 1.88 8.99
C TRP A 26 -1.92 2.16 9.97
N GLY A 27 -0.90 1.29 10.02
CA GLY A 27 0.29 1.48 10.85
C GLY A 27 1.02 2.78 10.53
N GLY A 28 1.20 3.08 9.23
CA GLY A 28 1.77 4.34 8.77
C GLY A 28 0.97 5.56 9.23
N ILE A 29 -0.37 5.53 9.11
CA ILE A 29 -1.26 6.60 9.58
C ILE A 29 -1.19 6.75 11.10
N VAL A 30 -1.16 5.64 11.84
CA VAL A 30 -1.05 5.66 13.31
C VAL A 30 0.27 6.29 13.71
N THR A 31 1.40 5.83 13.17
CA THR A 31 2.73 6.43 13.39
C THR A 31 2.77 7.91 13.01
N LEU A 32 2.14 8.29 11.89
CA LEU A 32 1.99 9.68 11.46
C LEU A 32 1.18 10.53 12.46
N ARG A 33 0.22 9.93 13.17
CA ARG A 33 -0.64 10.61 14.14
C ARG A 33 -0.11 10.58 15.58
N THR A 34 0.73 9.61 15.95
CA THR A 34 1.21 9.43 17.33
C THR A 34 2.65 9.87 17.52
N GLU A 35 3.52 9.59 16.55
CA GLU A 35 4.95 9.83 16.65
C GLU A 35 5.38 11.09 15.90
N LEU A 36 4.84 11.31 14.69
CA LEU A 36 5.15 12.50 13.93
C LEU A 36 4.75 13.81 14.62
N PRO A 37 3.61 13.99 15.30
CA PRO A 37 3.35 15.25 15.98
C PRO A 37 4.30 15.47 17.16
N ARG A 38 4.86 14.41 17.76
CA ARG A 38 5.81 14.54 18.87
C ARG A 38 7.21 14.97 18.40
N ASP A 39 7.69 14.48 17.27
CA ASP A 39 9.03 14.82 16.74
C ASP A 39 9.04 15.84 15.58
N TYR A 40 7.99 15.98 14.77
CA TYR A 40 7.89 17.05 13.76
C TYR A 40 7.52 18.42 14.34
N LEU A 41 6.92 18.46 15.53
CA LEU A 41 6.73 19.69 16.32
C LEU A 41 7.95 20.06 17.16
N ARG A 42 9.06 19.30 17.11
CA ARG A 42 10.35 19.97 17.26
C ARG A 42 10.50 20.85 16.04
N THR A 43 10.23 22.13 16.25
CA THR A 43 10.35 23.31 15.39
C THR A 43 11.72 23.50 14.69
N GLN A 44 12.53 22.44 14.53
CA GLN A 44 13.89 22.46 13.99
C GLN A 44 14.15 21.46 12.84
N ALA A 45 13.16 20.68 12.38
CA ALA A 45 13.34 19.87 11.18
C ALA A 45 13.38 20.78 9.94
N SER A 46 14.54 20.88 9.29
CA SER A 46 14.71 21.70 8.10
C SER A 46 13.70 21.32 7.00
N GLY A 47 13.30 22.27 6.17
CA GLY A 47 12.38 22.01 5.05
C GLY A 47 12.86 20.88 4.13
N ALA A 48 14.18 20.74 3.98
CA ALA A 48 14.80 19.65 3.25
C ALA A 48 14.48 18.29 3.89
N THR A 49 14.69 18.13 5.20
CA THR A 49 14.43 16.88 5.93
C THR A 49 12.96 16.43 5.80
N ARG A 50 12.02 17.38 5.87
CA ARG A 50 10.58 17.10 5.68
C ARG A 50 10.30 16.61 4.27
N PHE A 51 10.87 17.27 3.26
CA PHE A 51 10.71 16.88 1.87
C PHE A 51 11.30 15.49 1.60
N THR A 52 12.49 15.18 2.12
CA THR A 52 13.11 13.85 1.96
C THR A 52 12.26 12.77 2.60
N THR A 53 11.78 12.97 3.83
CA THR A 53 10.92 11.98 4.50
C THR A 53 9.59 11.79 3.78
N LEU A 54 8.95 12.89 3.33
CA LEU A 54 7.69 12.80 2.59
C LEU A 54 7.88 12.05 1.26
N THR A 55 9.03 12.24 0.60
CA THR A 55 9.35 11.54 -0.64
C THR A 55 9.66 10.06 -0.37
N LEU A 56 10.52 9.76 0.59
CA LEU A 56 10.95 8.40 0.95
C LEU A 56 9.81 7.54 1.48
N VAL A 57 8.81 8.13 2.13
CA VAL A 57 7.64 7.39 2.66
C VAL A 57 6.45 7.50 1.71
N GLY A 58 6.15 8.70 1.22
CA GLY A 58 4.98 8.96 0.38
C GLY A 58 5.09 8.33 -1.01
N VAL A 59 6.26 8.35 -1.66
CA VAL A 59 6.42 7.75 -3.00
C VAL A 59 6.19 6.24 -2.97
N PRO A 60 6.82 5.44 -2.08
CA PRO A 60 6.51 4.02 -1.98
C PRO A 60 5.05 3.72 -1.66
N LEU A 61 4.41 4.55 -0.82
CA LEU A 61 3.00 4.40 -0.48
C LEU A 61 2.09 4.59 -1.71
N VAL A 62 2.34 5.64 -2.49
CA VAL A 62 1.61 5.94 -3.73
C VAL A 62 1.85 4.86 -4.77
N LEU A 63 3.10 4.42 -4.96
CA LEU A 63 3.42 3.30 -5.87
C LEU A 63 2.69 2.03 -5.46
N THR A 64 2.70 1.68 -4.18
CA THR A 64 2.01 0.50 -3.66
C THR A 64 0.50 0.58 -3.90
N ALA A 65 -0.11 1.75 -3.69
CA ALA A 65 -1.53 1.96 -3.98
C ALA A 65 -1.84 1.80 -5.47
N LEU A 66 -1.00 2.36 -6.37
CA LEU A 66 -1.18 2.23 -7.82
C LEU A 66 -1.06 0.78 -8.28
N PHE A 67 -0.05 0.04 -7.81
CA PHE A 67 0.09 -1.39 -8.10
C PHE A 67 -1.10 -2.19 -7.57
N GLY A 68 -1.59 -1.89 -6.36
CA GLY A 68 -2.80 -2.49 -5.82
C GLY A 68 -4.02 -2.28 -6.70
N ILE A 69 -4.24 -1.06 -7.21
CA ILE A 69 -5.34 -0.74 -8.14
C ILE A 69 -5.18 -1.51 -9.46
N ILE A 70 -3.98 -1.53 -10.04
CA ILE A 70 -3.72 -2.26 -11.30
C ILE A 70 -4.01 -3.75 -11.12
N ILE A 71 -3.56 -4.34 -10.01
CA ILE A 71 -3.82 -5.75 -9.71
C ILE A 71 -5.32 -6.00 -9.54
N ALA A 72 -6.03 -5.15 -8.80
CA ALA A 72 -7.48 -5.27 -8.63
C ALA A 72 -8.23 -5.20 -9.96
N LEU A 73 -7.83 -4.29 -10.85
CA LEU A 73 -8.38 -4.18 -12.21
C LEU A 73 -8.08 -5.42 -13.06
N ARG A 74 -6.88 -6.00 -12.96
CA ARG A 74 -6.53 -7.25 -13.63
C ARG A 74 -7.39 -8.42 -13.14
N PHE A 75 -7.62 -8.53 -11.83
CA PHE A 75 -8.54 -9.53 -11.29
C PHE A 75 -9.96 -9.34 -11.81
N LEU A 76 -10.44 -8.09 -11.87
CA LEU A 76 -11.75 -7.75 -12.40
C LEU A 76 -11.90 -8.15 -13.88
N GLN A 77 -10.89 -7.82 -14.70
CA GLN A 77 -10.82 -8.21 -16.12
C GLN A 77 -10.93 -9.73 -16.31
N VAL A 78 -10.14 -10.49 -15.56
CA VAL A 78 -10.17 -11.96 -15.60
C VAL A 78 -11.53 -12.50 -15.13
N ALA A 79 -12.11 -11.92 -14.08
CA ALA A 79 -13.40 -12.35 -13.55
C ALA A 79 -14.56 -12.14 -14.53
N PHE A 80 -14.50 -11.07 -15.35
CA PHE A 80 -15.49 -10.80 -16.39
C PHE A 80 -15.17 -11.42 -17.76
N GLY A 81 -14.11 -12.25 -17.86
CA GLY A 81 -13.71 -12.88 -19.12
C GLY A 81 -13.20 -11.88 -20.17
N MET A 82 -12.87 -10.66 -19.76
CA MET A 82 -12.26 -9.63 -20.60
C MET A 82 -10.74 -9.77 -20.47
N ALA A 83 -10.16 -10.76 -21.14
CA ALA A 83 -8.70 -10.97 -21.16
C ALA A 83 -8.00 -9.99 -22.11
#